data_AF-A0A967LBH1-F1
#
_entry.id   AF-A0A967LBH1-F1
#
_cell.length_a   1.000
_cell.length_b   1.000
_cell.length_c   1.000
_cell.angle_alpha   90.00
_cell.angle_beta   90.00
_cell.angle_gamma   90.00
#
_symmetry.space_group_name_H-M   'P 1'
#
loop_
_entity.id
_entity.type
_entity.pdbx_description
1 polymer ?
#
loop_
_entity_poly.entity_id
_entity_poly.type
_entity_poly.pdbx_seq_one_letter_code
_entity_poly.pdbx_strand_id
1 'polypeptide(L)'
;IASTRNGLGYRVDDHSGSTSSATPLQPVGNVVSASGLIERNTDVDLFSVETGAGTINITASNDPTDPDLDIRLRLLDFQGGQVAVADPLTS
;
A
#
# COMPACT_ATOMS: atom_id res chain seq x y z
N ILE A 1 -29.10 -9.69 -1.35
CA ILE A 1 -28.16 -10.82 -1.57
C ILE A 1 -27.28 -10.44 -2.75
N ALA A 2 -26.03 -10.04 -2.51
CA ALA A 2 -25.05 -9.81 -3.57
C ALA A 2 -24.41 -11.16 -3.93
N SER A 3 -24.43 -11.52 -5.22
CA SER A 3 -23.81 -12.73 -5.74
C SER A 3 -22.71 -12.34 -6.71
N THR A 4 -21.53 -12.94 -6.56
CA THR A 4 -20.34 -12.78 -7.42
C THR A 4 -20.60 -13.13 -8.90
N ARG A 5 -21.76 -13.71 -9.22
CA ARG A 5 -22.18 -14.03 -10.59
C ARG A 5 -22.62 -12.82 -11.41
N ASN A 6 -22.87 -11.67 -10.76
CA ASN A 6 -23.34 -10.44 -11.42
C ASN A 6 -22.30 -9.29 -11.40
N GLY A 7 -21.04 -9.55 -11.00
CA GLY A 7 -20.04 -8.48 -10.86
C GLY A 7 -20.35 -7.46 -9.77
N LEU A 8 -21.26 -7.80 -8.84
CA LEU A 8 -21.63 -6.98 -7.70
C LEU A 8 -20.87 -7.47 -6.47
N GLY A 9 -19.92 -6.67 -5.99
CA GLY A 9 -19.08 -6.95 -4.83
C GLY A 9 -17.78 -6.16 -4.88
N TYR A 10 -16.99 -6.22 -3.81
CA TYR A 10 -15.63 -5.70 -3.84
C TYR A 10 -14.78 -6.47 -4.84
N ARG A 11 -13.77 -5.80 -5.40
CA ARG A 11 -12.75 -6.48 -6.21
C ARG A 11 -11.95 -7.42 -5.30
N VAL A 12 -11.26 -8.37 -5.94
CA VAL A 12 -10.33 -9.23 -5.22
C VAL A 12 -9.11 -8.38 -4.86
N ASP A 13 -8.72 -8.45 -3.59
CA ASP A 13 -7.51 -7.84 -3.03
C ASP A 13 -6.28 -8.17 -3.88
N ASP A 14 -5.52 -7.14 -4.25
CA ASP A 14 -4.31 -7.26 -5.06
C ASP A 14 -3.01 -7.25 -4.24
N HIS A 15 -3.06 -6.84 -2.96
CA HIS A 15 -1.91 -6.75 -2.08
C HIS A 15 -2.23 -7.13 -0.64
N SER A 16 -1.54 -8.15 -0.14
CA SER A 16 -1.81 -8.63 1.22
C SER A 16 -1.48 -7.60 2.31
N GLY A 17 -2.42 -7.40 3.24
CA GLY A 17 -2.22 -6.63 4.48
C GLY A 17 -1.46 -7.34 5.60
N SER A 18 -0.88 -8.52 5.34
CA SER A 18 -0.10 -9.29 6.33
C SER A 18 1.39 -9.17 6.08
N THR A 19 2.17 -9.01 7.15
CA THR A 19 3.65 -9.00 7.08
C THR A 19 4.25 -10.28 6.53
N SER A 20 3.57 -11.43 6.70
CA SER A 20 4.03 -12.73 6.18
C SER A 20 3.90 -12.88 4.67
N SER A 21 3.07 -12.04 4.03
CA SER A 21 2.71 -12.13 2.61
C SER A 21 2.75 -10.78 1.92
N ALA A 22 3.45 -9.81 2.51
CA ALA A 22 3.62 -8.47 1.97
C ALA A 22 4.21 -8.54 0.56
N THR A 23 3.65 -7.75 -0.37
CA THR A 23 4.07 -7.72 -1.76
C THR A 23 5.52 -7.21 -1.86
N PRO A 24 6.47 -8.00 -2.39
CA PRO A 24 7.86 -7.56 -2.49
C PRO A 24 8.04 -6.53 -3.60
N LEU A 25 8.55 -5.36 -3.25
CA LEU A 25 8.94 -4.34 -4.22
C LEU A 25 10.25 -4.74 -4.89
N GLN A 26 10.19 -4.97 -6.21
CA GLN A 26 11.36 -5.34 -6.98
C GLN A 26 12.14 -4.07 -7.39
N PRO A 27 13.40 -3.92 -6.97
CA PRO A 27 14.18 -2.73 -7.29
C PRO A 27 14.59 -2.70 -8.76
N VAL A 28 14.44 -1.53 -9.39
CA VAL A 28 15.03 -1.20 -10.68
C VAL A 28 16.07 -0.12 -10.45
N GLY A 29 17.33 -0.54 -10.27
CA GLY A 29 18.38 0.34 -9.77
C GLY A 29 18.12 0.72 -8.31
N ASN A 30 18.06 2.02 -8.01
CA ASN A 30 17.79 2.55 -6.67
C ASN A 30 16.32 2.95 -6.46
N VAL A 31 15.44 2.57 -7.37
CA VAL A 31 14.02 2.93 -7.34
C VAL A 31 13.19 1.66 -7.17
N VAL A 32 12.19 1.76 -6.31
CA VAL A 32 11.13 0.77 -6.16
C VAL A 32 9.80 1.43 -6.42
N SER A 33 8.85 0.70 -7.01
CA SER A 33 7.49 1.17 -7.23
C SER A 33 6.51 0.01 -7.27
N ALA A 34 5.27 0.32 -6.88
CA ALA A 34 4.11 -0.53 -7.07
C ALA A 34 2.89 0.38 -7.29
N SER A 35 1.81 -0.24 -7.78
CA SER A 35 0.50 0.37 -7.94
C SER A 35 -0.52 -0.71 -7.67
N GLY A 36 -1.60 -0.35 -6.99
CA GLY A 36 -2.68 -1.26 -6.65
C GLY A 36 -3.98 -0.51 -6.41
N LEU A 37 -4.96 -1.21 -5.90
CA LEU A 37 -6.28 -0.67 -5.60
C LEU A 37 -6.68 -1.00 -4.17
N ILE A 38 -6.82 0.04 -3.35
CA ILE A 38 -7.51 -0.06 -2.06
C ILE A 38 -9.01 -0.19 -2.33
N GLU A 39 -9.54 -1.41 -2.42
CA GLU A 39 -10.91 -1.58 -2.92
C GLU A 39 -12.01 -1.35 -1.87
N ARG A 40 -11.63 -1.23 -0.59
CA ARG A 40 -12.54 -0.99 0.53
C ARG A 40 -11.82 -0.34 1.71
N ASN A 41 -12.56 0.25 2.64
CA ASN A 41 -12.00 0.95 3.80
C ASN A 41 -11.29 0.06 4.85
N THR A 42 -11.42 -1.26 4.75
CA THR A 42 -10.68 -2.23 5.59
C THR A 42 -9.49 -2.84 4.87
N ASP A 43 -9.25 -2.44 3.63
CA ASP A 43 -8.16 -2.92 2.83
C ASP A 43 -6.86 -2.22 3.24
N VAL A 44 -5.80 -3.01 3.33
CA VAL A 44 -4.49 -2.58 3.77
C VAL A 44 -3.49 -3.27 2.88
N ASP A 45 -2.82 -2.51 2.03
CA ASP A 45 -1.75 -3.04 1.20
C ASP A 45 -0.44 -2.98 1.97
N LEU A 46 0.22 -4.14 2.12
CA LEU A 46 1.56 -4.20 2.70
C LEU A 46 2.60 -4.53 1.64
N PHE A 47 3.66 -3.73 1.61
CA PHE A 47 4.79 -3.88 0.71
C PHE A 47 6.07 -4.14 1.52
N SER A 48 6.95 -5.00 1.00
CA SER A 48 8.28 -5.23 1.56
C SER A 48 9.36 -4.68 0.64
N VAL A 49 10.37 -4.05 1.21
CA VAL A 49 11.54 -3.52 0.50
C VAL A 49 12.78 -3.79 1.33
N GLU A 50 13.83 -4.27 0.69
CA GLU A 50 15.16 -4.32 1.29
C GLU A 50 15.92 -3.05 0.91
N THR A 51 16.38 -2.31 1.92
CA THR A 51 17.12 -1.06 1.74
C THR A 51 18.57 -1.24 2.14
N GLY A 52 19.48 -0.62 1.41
CA GLY A 52 20.85 -0.42 1.88
C GLY A 52 20.92 0.62 3.00
N ALA A 53 22.14 0.95 3.42
CA ALA A 53 22.36 2.08 4.32
C ALA A 53 22.05 3.42 3.60
N GLY A 54 21.54 4.40 4.35
CA GLY A 54 21.27 5.74 3.85
C GLY A 54 19.81 6.16 4.05
N THR A 55 19.46 7.30 3.47
CA THR A 55 18.10 7.83 3.52
C THR A 55 17.24 7.18 2.45
N ILE A 56 16.06 6.70 2.83
CA ILE A 56 15.00 6.31 1.91
C ILE A 56 13.88 7.36 1.94
N ASN A 57 13.39 7.71 0.75
CA ASN A 57 12.19 8.53 0.59
C ASN A 57 11.09 7.65 0.01
N ILE A 58 9.96 7.58 0.70
CA ILE A 58 8.79 6.83 0.27
C ILE A 58 7.63 7.81 0.14
N THR A 59 6.96 7.76 -1.00
CA THR A 59 5.80 8.59 -1.30
C THR A 59 4.69 7.69 -1.82
N ALA A 60 3.45 7.99 -1.43
CA ALA A 60 2.26 7.38 -1.99
C ALA A 60 1.35 8.50 -2.50
N SER A 61 0.69 8.27 -3.63
CA SER A 61 -0.19 9.24 -4.27
C SER A 61 -1.39 8.52 -4.85
N ASN A 62 -2.53 9.21 -4.85
CA ASN A 62 -3.73 8.77 -5.55
C ASN A 62 -3.48 8.58 -7.05
N ASP A 63 -4.33 7.78 -7.68
CA ASP A 63 -4.49 7.84 -9.13
C ASP A 63 -4.92 9.28 -9.51
N PRO A 64 -4.35 9.88 -10.56
CA PRO A 64 -4.72 11.22 -10.98
C PRO A 64 -6.18 11.33 -11.46
N THR A 65 -6.84 10.21 -11.74
CA THR A 65 -8.23 10.14 -12.15
C THR A 65 -9.12 9.98 -10.92
N ASP A 66 -9.90 11.01 -10.59
CA ASP A 66 -10.83 11.04 -9.46
C ASP A 66 -10.20 10.61 -8.11
N PRO A 67 -9.20 11.37 -7.60
CA PRO A 67 -8.53 11.04 -6.34
C PRO A 67 -9.48 11.20 -5.14
N ASP A 68 -9.86 10.09 -4.51
CA ASP A 68 -10.77 10.08 -3.36
C ASP A 68 -10.23 9.35 -2.12
N LEU A 69 -9.03 8.75 -2.20
CA LEU A 69 -8.41 8.07 -1.07
C LEU A 69 -7.66 9.05 -0.16
N ASP A 70 -7.95 8.97 1.13
CA ASP A 70 -7.14 9.57 2.19
C ASP A 70 -6.03 8.58 2.60
N ILE A 71 -4.81 8.85 2.10
CA ILE A 71 -3.71 7.89 2.20
C ILE A 71 -2.92 8.10 3.49
N ARG A 72 -2.89 7.06 4.33
CA ARG A 72 -1.95 6.94 5.44
C ARG A 72 -0.85 5.93 5.11
N LEU A 73 0.40 6.38 5.13
CA LEU A 73 1.58 5.55 4.94
C LEU A 73 2.29 5.29 6.28
N ARG A 74 2.69 4.04 6.52
CA ARG A 74 3.50 3.64 7.68
C ARG A 74 4.71 2.88 7.20
N LEU A 75 5.89 3.23 7.73
CA LEU A 75 7.10 2.44 7.55
C LEU A 75 7.31 1.58 8.79
N LEU A 76 7.47 0.27 8.59
CA LEU A 76 7.67 -0.71 9.65
C LEU A 76 9.08 -1.29 9.56
N ASP A 77 9.67 -1.61 10.70
CA ASP A 77 10.87 -2.45 10.78
C ASP A 77 10.54 -3.94 10.65
N PHE A 78 11.57 -4.79 10.61
CA PHE A 78 11.42 -6.24 10.48
C PHE A 78 10.74 -6.92 11.68
N GLN A 79 10.60 -6.24 12.81
CA GLN A 79 9.86 -6.69 13.99
C GLN A 79 8.39 -6.20 13.98
N GLY A 80 7.99 -5.44 12.96
CA GLY A 80 6.67 -4.82 12.85
C GLY A 80 6.53 -3.50 13.61
N GLY A 81 7.62 -2.97 14.17
CA GLY A 81 7.65 -1.68 14.84
C GLY A 81 7.52 -0.53 13.85
N GLN A 82 6.65 0.44 14.12
CA GLN A 82 6.54 1.63 13.27
C GLN A 82 7.72 2.56 13.49
N VAL A 83 8.47 2.84 12.42
CA VAL A 83 9.64 3.75 12.44
C VAL A 83 9.34 5.12 11.82
N ALA A 84 8.34 5.21 10.94
CA ALA A 84 7.85 6.47 10.40
C ALA A 84 6.36 6.37 10.03
N VAL A 85 5.69 7.52 9.96
CA VAL A 85 4.31 7.66 9.50
C VAL A 85 4.17 8.94 8.69
N ALA A 86 3.40 8.88 7.61
CA ALA A 86 2.92 10.03 6.87
C ALA A 86 1.40 9.90 6.77
N ASP A 87 0.71 10.91 7.28
CA ASP A 87 -0.75 10.97 7.36
C ASP A 87 -1.12 12.44 7.10
N PRO A 88 -1.43 12.81 5.84
CA PRO A 88 -1.80 14.18 5.52
C PRO A 88 -3.04 14.55 6.31
N LEU A 89 -2.99 15.63 7.09
CA LEU A 89 -4.21 16.19 7.66
C LEU A 89 -5.11 16.58 6.48
N THR A 90 -6.32 16.04 6.47
CA THR A 90 -7.39 16.45 5.54
C THR A 90 -7.43 17.98 5.45
N SER A 91 -7.34 18.53 4.23
CA SER A 91 -7.51 19.97 3.99
C SER A 91 -8.98 20.36 3.93
#